data_AF-A0A523S8T0-F1
#
_entry.id   AF-A0A523S8T0-F1
#
_cell.length_a   1.000
_cell.length_b   1.000
_cell.length_c   1.000
_cell.angle_alpha   90.00
_cell.angle_beta   90.00
_cell.angle_gamma   90.00
#
_symmetry.space_group_name_H-M   'P 1'
#
loop_
_entity.id
_entity.type
_entity.pdbx_description
1 polymer ?
#
loop_
_entity_poly.entity_id
_entity_poly.type
_entity_poly.pdbx_seq_one_letter_code
_entity_poly.pdbx_strand_id
1 'polypeptide(L)'
;MNSIVCVKEIPDPETPASAFSIDPVAMRAIPAKDTPPVISPFDEQAVEAALLLKDAHGGKVTVLSMGAPSAEKVLKHTLSMGADEAFLLNDSSFDDSDSASTAYALAQAITKVGEFDLIFCGRQAGDFDA
;
A
#
# COMPACT_ATOMS: atom_id res chain seq x y z
N MET A 1 -5.75 1.32 21.11
CA MET A 1 -4.58 0.66 20.49
C MET A 1 -4.31 1.36 19.16
N ASN A 2 -3.13 1.95 19.01
CA ASN A 2 -2.76 2.67 17.80
C ASN A 2 -2.03 1.72 16.86
N SER A 3 -2.51 1.57 15.63
CA SER A 3 -1.90 0.71 14.63
C SER A 3 -1.57 1.49 13.37
N ILE A 4 -0.51 1.07 12.68
CA ILE A 4 -0.17 1.54 11.34
C ILE A 4 -0.25 0.39 10.34
N VAL A 5 -0.82 0.65 9.17
CA VAL A 5 -0.96 -0.33 8.09
C VAL A 5 -0.18 0.15 6.88
N CYS A 6 0.79 -0.65 6.43
CA CYS A 6 1.48 -0.44 5.17
C CYS A 6 0.61 -0.98 4.03
N VAL A 7 0.34 -0.14 3.03
CA VAL A 7 -0.45 -0.50 1.86
C VAL A 7 0.29 -0.13 0.57
N LYS A 8 0.03 -0.88 -0.50
CA LYS A 8 0.65 -0.70 -1.80
C LYS A 8 -0.39 -0.62 -2.92
N GLU A 9 -0.16 0.31 -3.84
CA GLU A 9 -0.84 0.35 -5.14
C GLU A 9 -0.17 -0.65 -6.09
N ILE A 10 -0.96 -1.53 -6.70
CA ILE A 10 -0.52 -2.54 -7.67
C ILE A 10 -1.36 -2.45 -8.96
N PRO A 11 -0.87 -2.96 -10.10
CA PRO A 11 -1.71 -3.23 -11.26
C PRO A 11 -2.89 -4.11 -10.86
N ASP A 12 -4.08 -3.84 -11.43
CA ASP A 12 -5.29 -4.60 -11.11
C ASP A 12 -5.16 -6.07 -11.54
N PRO A 13 -5.18 -7.04 -10.59
CA PRO A 13 -5.10 -8.46 -10.91
C PRO A 13 -6.30 -8.95 -11.73
N GLU A 14 -7.42 -8.22 -11.74
CA GLU A 14 -8.62 -8.51 -12.54
C GLU A 14 -8.54 -7.92 -13.96
N THR A 15 -7.42 -7.29 -14.33
CA THR A 15 -7.19 -6.81 -15.71
C THR A 15 -7.33 -7.97 -16.70
N PRO A 16 -8.18 -7.87 -17.74
CA PRO A 16 -8.30 -8.93 -18.74
C PRO A 16 -6.95 -9.20 -19.42
N ALA A 17 -6.63 -10.48 -19.64
CA ALA A 17 -5.36 -10.88 -20.26
C ALA A 17 -5.12 -10.21 -21.63
N SER A 18 -6.17 -9.83 -22.36
CA SER A 18 -6.07 -9.10 -23.64
C SER A 18 -5.58 -7.65 -23.49
N ALA A 19 -5.68 -7.07 -22.31
CA ALA A 19 -5.25 -5.71 -21.99
C ALA A 19 -3.94 -5.68 -21.19
N PHE A 20 -3.50 -6.83 -20.67
CA PHE A 20 -2.23 -6.97 -19.97
C PHE A 20 -1.06 -6.98 -20.96
N SER A 21 -0.05 -6.15 -20.72
CA SER A 21 1.17 -6.08 -21.51
C SER A 21 2.37 -5.84 -20.61
N ILE A 22 3.54 -6.34 -21.00
CA ILE A 22 4.80 -6.15 -20.29
C ILE A 22 5.74 -5.33 -21.17
N ASP A 23 6.44 -4.37 -20.59
CA ASP A 23 7.60 -3.73 -21.22
C ASP A 23 8.79 -4.68 -21.12
N PRO A 24 9.28 -5.26 -22.24
CA PRO A 24 10.33 -6.27 -22.20
C PRO A 24 11.72 -5.70 -21.87
N VAL A 25 11.89 -4.38 -21.91
CA VAL A 25 13.16 -3.72 -21.56
C VAL A 25 13.12 -3.31 -20.09
N ALA A 26 12.03 -2.66 -19.66
CA ALA A 26 11.86 -2.23 -18.27
C ALA A 26 11.42 -3.36 -17.33
N MET A 27 11.07 -4.54 -17.86
CA MET A 27 10.65 -5.72 -17.09
C MET A 27 9.48 -5.44 -16.13
N ARG A 28 8.51 -4.62 -16.57
CA ARG A 28 7.37 -4.19 -15.76
C ARG A 28 6.05 -4.29 -16.52
N ALA A 29 4.95 -4.48 -15.80
CA ALA A 29 3.62 -4.38 -16.38
C ALA A 29 3.37 -2.96 -16.91
N ILE A 30 2.83 -2.88 -18.12
CA ILE A 30 2.34 -1.63 -18.71
C ILE A 30 0.90 -1.46 -18.23
N PRO A 31 0.57 -0.36 -17.52
CA PRO A 31 -0.80 -0.11 -17.07
C PRO A 31 -1.76 -0.12 -18.26
N ALA A 32 -2.86 -0.89 -18.14
CA ALA A 32 -3.89 -0.89 -19.15
C ALA A 32 -4.61 0.47 -19.17
N LYS A 33 -4.91 0.97 -20.38
CA LYS A 33 -5.40 2.34 -20.60
C LYS A 33 -6.70 2.68 -19.86
N ASP A 34 -7.50 1.65 -19.56
CA ASP A 34 -8.82 1.77 -18.92
C ASP A 34 -8.95 0.92 -17.63
N THR A 35 -7.82 0.41 -17.11
CA THR A 35 -7.81 -0.37 -15.85
C THR A 35 -6.86 0.31 -14.87
N PRO A 36 -7.39 1.18 -13.99
CA PRO A 36 -6.55 1.89 -13.02
C PRO A 36 -5.92 0.91 -12.04
N PRO A 37 -4.72 1.21 -11.51
CA PRO A 37 -4.16 0.48 -10.38
C PRO A 37 -5.09 0.47 -9.17
N VAL A 38 -4.95 -0.57 -8.35
CA VAL A 38 -5.79 -0.83 -7.17
C VAL A 38 -4.90 -1.07 -5.95
N ILE A 39 -5.50 -1.05 -4.77
CA ILE A 39 -4.82 -1.50 -3.55
C ILE A 39 -4.57 -3.02 -3.63
N SER A 40 -3.43 -3.48 -3.09
CA SER A 40 -3.20 -4.92 -2.95
C SER A 40 -4.32 -5.59 -2.14
N PRO A 41 -4.94 -6.68 -2.61
CA PRO A 41 -5.99 -7.38 -1.86
C PRO A 41 -5.55 -7.86 -0.48
N PHE A 42 -4.26 -8.19 -0.32
CA PHE A 42 -3.72 -8.56 0.99
C PHE A 42 -3.61 -7.36 1.93
N ASP A 43 -3.41 -6.17 1.39
CA ASP A 43 -3.34 -4.93 2.18
C ASP A 43 -4.75 -4.47 2.59
N GLU A 44 -5.77 -4.67 1.75
CA GLU A 44 -7.17 -4.47 2.16
C GLU A 44 -7.54 -5.34 3.37
N GLN A 45 -7.13 -6.61 3.37
CA GLN A 45 -7.33 -7.52 4.49
C GLN A 45 -6.58 -7.06 5.75
N ALA A 46 -5.39 -6.50 5.59
CA ALA A 46 -4.60 -5.94 6.69
C ALA A 46 -5.26 -4.69 7.29
N VAL A 47 -5.83 -3.82 6.45
CA VAL A 47 -6.62 -2.67 6.90
C VAL A 47 -7.86 -3.12 7.67
N GLU A 48 -8.61 -4.09 7.14
CA GLU A 48 -9.80 -4.64 7.82
C GLU A 48 -9.44 -5.24 9.19
N ALA A 49 -8.35 -6.00 9.29
CA ALA A 49 -7.88 -6.56 10.56
C ALA A 49 -7.57 -5.46 11.58
N ALA A 50 -6.95 -4.35 11.14
CA ALA A 50 -6.68 -3.20 12.01
C ALA A 50 -7.97 -2.48 12.45
N LEU A 51 -8.96 -2.35 11.55
CA LEU A 51 -10.26 -1.76 11.86
C LEU A 51 -11.05 -2.59 12.87
N LEU A 52 -11.07 -3.92 12.73
CA LEU A 52 -11.72 -4.81 13.70
C LEU A 52 -11.12 -4.67 15.10
N LEU A 53 -9.80 -4.51 15.19
CA LEU A 53 -9.12 -4.28 16.47
C LEU A 53 -9.41 -2.88 17.04
N LYS A 54 -9.52 -1.85 16.19
CA LYS A 54 -9.99 -0.52 16.58
C LYS A 54 -11.41 -0.58 17.12
N ASP A 55 -12.31 -1.33 16.50
CA ASP A 55 -13.69 -1.48 16.98
C ASP A 55 -13.76 -2.21 18.33
N ALA A 56 -12.93 -3.25 18.51
CA ALA A 56 -12.90 -4.04 19.74
C ALA A 56 -12.19 -3.34 20.92
N HIS A 57 -11.16 -2.53 20.65
CA HIS A 57 -10.25 -2.02 21.68
C HIS A 57 -10.07 -0.49 21.67
N GLY A 58 -10.71 0.21 20.74
CA GLY A 58 -10.49 1.64 20.50
C GLY A 58 -9.10 1.97 19.96
N GLY A 59 -8.85 3.26 19.70
CA GLY A 59 -7.58 3.78 19.19
C GLY A 59 -7.71 4.30 17.76
N LYS A 60 -6.58 4.34 17.06
CA LYS A 60 -6.49 4.87 15.69
C LYS A 60 -5.84 3.89 14.73
N VAL A 61 -6.32 3.88 13.50
CA VAL A 61 -5.71 3.21 12.35
C VAL A 61 -5.09 4.27 11.45
N THR A 62 -3.77 4.29 11.39
CA THR A 62 -3.00 5.10 10.45
C THR A 62 -2.60 4.25 9.25
N VAL A 63 -2.62 4.80 8.05
CA VAL A 63 -2.23 4.10 6.83
C VAL A 63 -1.01 4.78 6.20
N LEU A 64 -0.06 3.99 5.72
CA LEU A 64 1.15 4.46 5.08
C LEU A 64 1.32 3.76 3.73
N SER A 65 1.59 4.55 2.69
CA SER A 65 2.00 4.03 1.37
C SER A 65 3.28 4.70 0.93
N MET A 66 4.15 3.96 0.23
CA MET A 66 5.29 4.51 -0.50
C MET A 66 5.05 4.32 -1.99
N GLY A 67 5.15 5.38 -2.79
CA GLY A 67 4.93 5.27 -4.23
C GLY A 67 4.67 6.59 -4.92
N ALA A 68 4.28 6.50 -6.19
CA ALA A 68 3.92 7.63 -7.03
C ALA A 68 2.69 8.39 -6.49
N PRO A 69 2.42 9.63 -6.94
CA PRO A 69 1.25 10.40 -6.50
C PRO A 69 -0.10 9.70 -6.76
N SER A 70 -0.16 8.73 -7.68
CA SER A 70 -1.35 7.90 -7.93
C SER A 70 -1.82 7.12 -6.69
N ALA A 71 -0.88 6.70 -5.84
CA ALA A 71 -1.16 5.96 -4.61
C ALA A 71 -2.02 6.74 -3.61
N GLU A 72 -2.19 8.06 -3.79
CA GLU A 72 -3.18 8.85 -3.05
C GLU A 72 -4.61 8.28 -3.19
N LYS A 73 -4.94 7.66 -4.33
CA LYS A 73 -6.25 7.00 -4.52
C LYS A 73 -6.43 5.81 -3.59
N VAL A 74 -5.40 4.98 -3.45
CA VAL A 74 -5.38 3.84 -2.53
C VAL A 74 -5.48 4.32 -1.08
N LEU A 75 -4.76 5.38 -0.70
CA LEU A 75 -4.90 5.97 0.64
C LEU A 75 -6.31 6.54 0.90
N LYS A 76 -6.94 7.18 -0.09
CA LYS A 76 -8.34 7.64 0.05
C LYS A 76 -9.32 6.49 0.19
N HIS A 77 -9.06 5.37 -0.48
CA HIS A 77 -9.86 4.16 -0.33
C HIS A 77 -9.81 3.66 1.13
N THR A 78 -8.62 3.57 1.74
CA THR A 78 -8.50 3.12 3.15
C THR A 78 -9.12 4.09 4.16
N LEU A 79 -9.03 5.39 3.92
CA LEU A 79 -9.78 6.39 4.70
C LEU A 79 -11.29 6.18 4.57
N SER A 80 -11.77 5.83 3.38
CA SER A 80 -13.18 5.52 3.15
C SER A 80 -13.63 4.22 3.84
N MET A 81 -12.72 3.27 4.05
CA MET A 81 -12.97 2.06 4.85
C MET A 81 -13.11 2.36 6.35
N GLY A 82 -12.53 3.46 6.85
CA GLY A 82 -12.61 3.84 8.26
C GLY A 82 -11.27 4.10 8.95
N ALA A 83 -10.16 4.11 8.19
CA ALA A 83 -8.87 4.57 8.72
C ALA A 83 -8.94 6.05 9.11
N ASP A 84 -8.17 6.44 10.13
CA ASP A 84 -8.22 7.78 10.73
C ASP A 84 -7.29 8.77 10.03
N GLU A 85 -6.09 8.30 9.65
CA GLU A 85 -5.02 9.13 9.10
C GLU A 85 -4.29 8.37 8.00
N ALA A 86 -3.78 9.09 6.99
CA ALA A 86 -3.05 8.50 5.87
C ALA A 86 -1.81 9.32 5.52
N PHE A 87 -0.71 8.65 5.23
CA PHE A 87 0.57 9.23 4.86
C PHE A 87 1.06 8.64 3.53
N LEU A 88 1.49 9.51 2.62
CA LEU A 88 2.16 9.13 1.38
C LEU A 88 3.64 9.49 1.46
N LEU A 89 4.51 8.49 1.32
CA LEU A 89 5.93 8.67 1.13
C LEU A 89 6.20 8.75 -0.38
N ASN A 90 6.39 9.97 -0.88
CA ASN A 90 6.58 10.25 -2.30
C ASN A 90 7.85 11.08 -2.51
N ASP A 91 8.85 10.46 -3.13
CA ASP A 91 10.10 11.08 -3.58
C ASP A 91 10.66 10.20 -4.70
N SER A 92 11.21 10.80 -5.77
CA SER A 92 11.79 10.06 -6.89
C SER A 92 12.97 9.18 -6.50
N SER A 93 13.60 9.44 -5.34
CA SER A 93 14.65 8.58 -4.79
C SER A 93 14.16 7.20 -4.34
N PHE A 94 12.84 7.00 -4.21
CA PHE A 94 12.24 5.71 -3.91
C PHE A 94 11.92 4.88 -5.16
N ASP A 95 11.98 5.48 -6.35
CA ASP A 95 11.70 4.78 -7.60
C ASP A 95 12.67 3.59 -7.77
N ASP A 96 12.14 2.46 -8.25
CA ASP A 96 12.89 1.21 -8.48
C ASP A 96 13.63 0.65 -7.23
N SER A 97 13.18 1.02 -6.02
CA SER A 97 13.70 0.45 -4.76
C SER A 97 13.46 -1.06 -4.68
N ASP A 98 14.46 -1.80 -4.18
CA ASP A 98 14.28 -3.20 -3.82
C ASP A 98 13.49 -3.35 -2.48
N SER A 99 13.19 -4.58 -2.10
CA SER A 99 12.43 -4.86 -0.88
C SER A 99 13.16 -4.38 0.39
N ALA A 100 14.49 -4.46 0.43
CA ALA A 100 15.27 -4.02 1.58
C ALA A 100 15.24 -2.49 1.75
N SER A 101 15.39 -1.76 0.66
CA SER A 101 15.34 -0.29 0.62
C SER A 101 13.92 0.20 0.93
N THR A 102 12.91 -0.46 0.37
CA THR A 102 11.49 -0.20 0.67
C THR A 102 11.18 -0.40 2.15
N ALA A 103 11.59 -1.54 2.72
CA ALA A 103 11.39 -1.84 4.14
C ALA A 103 12.10 -0.81 5.03
N TYR A 104 13.33 -0.41 4.68
CA TYR A 104 14.06 0.63 5.41
C TYR A 104 13.32 1.97 5.38
N ALA A 105 12.89 2.42 4.19
CA ALA A 105 12.16 3.68 4.03
C ALA A 105 10.84 3.68 4.82
N LEU A 106 10.06 2.59 4.74
CA LEU A 106 8.82 2.43 5.52
C LEU A 106 9.10 2.43 7.03
N ALA A 107 10.13 1.73 7.50
CA ALA A 107 10.49 1.71 8.92
C ALA A 107 10.88 3.10 9.45
N GLN A 108 11.65 3.88 8.67
CA GLN A 108 11.99 5.26 9.00
C GLN A 108 10.74 6.16 9.00
N ALA A 109 9.85 5.98 8.03
CA ALA A 109 8.58 6.71 7.97
C ALA A 109 7.69 6.42 9.18
N ILE A 110 7.54 5.14 9.56
CA ILE A 110 6.76 4.72 10.75
C ILE A 110 7.32 5.42 12.00
N THR A 111 8.64 5.36 12.21
CA THR A 111 9.32 6.02 13.34
C THR A 111 9.10 7.53 13.36
N LYS A 112 9.04 8.16 12.18
CA LYS A 112 8.81 9.61 12.05
C LYS A 112 7.35 10.00 12.30
N VAL A 113 6.40 9.16 11.88
CA VAL A 113 4.96 9.43 12.05
C VAL A 113 4.58 9.36 13.53
N GLY A 114 5.06 8.35 14.26
CA GLY A 114 4.80 8.24 15.69
C GLY A 114 5.08 6.86 16.26
N GLU A 115 4.52 6.63 17.46
CA GLU A 115 4.61 5.34 18.15
C GLU A 115 3.32 4.55 17.91
N PHE A 116 3.48 3.27 17.59
CA PHE A 116 2.38 2.35 17.29
C PHE A 116 2.54 1.06 18.09
N ASP A 117 1.40 0.51 18.53
CA ASP A 117 1.34 -0.77 19.25
C ASP A 117 1.50 -1.96 18.29
N LEU A 118 0.97 -1.81 17.06
CA LEU A 118 0.95 -2.85 16.03
C LEU A 118 1.26 -2.25 14.65
N ILE A 119 1.99 -3.02 13.84
CA ILE A 119 2.24 -2.72 12.42
C ILE A 119 1.65 -3.86 11.60
N PHE A 120 0.78 -3.53 10.66
CA PHE A 120 0.17 -4.46 9.73
C PHE A 120 0.74 -4.27 8.33
N CYS A 121 0.93 -5.38 7.63
CA CYS A 121 1.22 -5.44 6.19
C CYS A 121 0.36 -6.54 5.59
N GLY A 122 0.08 -6.47 4.29
CA GLY A 122 -0.38 -7.64 3.54
C GLY A 122 0.66 -8.76 3.54
N ARG A 123 0.24 -9.97 3.18
CA ARG A 123 1.11 -11.14 3.09
C ARG A 123 2.23 -10.97 2.07
N GLN A 124 1.90 -10.39 0.92
CA GLN A 124 2.78 -10.08 -0.20
C GLN A 124 2.07 -9.09 -1.13
N ALA A 125 2.80 -8.43 -2.01
CA ALA A 125 2.20 -7.68 -3.11
C ALA A 125 2.01 -8.56 -4.36
N GLY A 126 0.83 -8.49 -5.00
CA GLY A 126 0.50 -9.35 -6.14
C GLY A 126 1.20 -9.03 -7.46
N ASP A 127 2.05 -8.00 -7.50
CA ASP A 127 2.79 -7.58 -8.69
C ASP A 127 4.20 -8.20 -8.76
N PHE A 128 4.93 -8.19 -7.64
CA PHE A 128 6.28 -8.75 -7.54
C PHE A 128 6.37 -9.99 -6.66
N ASP A 129 5.28 -10.41 -6.01
CA ASP A 129 5.28 -11.44 -4.96
C ASP A 129 6.34 -11.19 -3.86
N ALA A 130 6.48 -9.91 -3.52
CA ALA A 130 7.42 -9.39 -2.53
C ALA A 130 6.72 -9.00 -1.21
#